data_AF-A0A958E5G9-F1
#
_entry.id   AF-A0A958E5G9-F1
#
_cell.length_a   1.000
_cell.length_b   1.000
_cell.length_c   1.000
_cell.angle_alpha   90.00
_cell.angle_beta   90.00
_cell.angle_gamma   90.00
#
_symmetry.space_group_name_H-M   'P 1'
#
loop_
_entity.id
_entity.type
_entity.pdbx_description
1 polymer ?
#
loop_
_entity_poly.entity_id
_entity_poly.type
_entity_poly.pdbx_seq_one_letter_code
_entity_poly.pdbx_strand_id
1 'polypeptide(L)'
;MGSDDLRTLWESAGGQAPDHWKFHKIEDLLKNSKSISVGVMYPGQNSPGGIPLIRVTDVKSGSIFSKPTFCISPEVDEEYKRTRLNGTELLITLVGNPGDCV
;
A
#
# COMPACT_ATOMS: atom_id res chain seq x y z
N MET A 1 -22.15 -8.47 4.04
CA MET A 1 -21.58 -9.55 4.85
C MET A 1 -21.27 -8.98 6.22
N GLY A 2 -21.80 -9.60 7.26
CA GLY A 2 -21.44 -9.28 8.64
C GLY A 2 -20.10 -9.90 9.05
N SER A 3 -19.65 -9.59 10.27
CA SER A 3 -18.44 -10.20 10.85
C SER A 3 -18.53 -11.73 10.91
N ASP A 4 -19.72 -12.29 11.19
CA ASP A 4 -19.90 -13.74 11.29
C ASP A 4 -19.74 -14.43 9.93
N ASP A 5 -20.26 -13.83 8.85
CA ASP A 5 -20.07 -14.34 7.48
C ASP A 5 -18.57 -14.37 7.10
N LEU A 6 -17.82 -13.34 7.49
CA LEU A 6 -16.38 -13.23 7.22
C LEU A 6 -15.58 -14.25 8.02
N ARG A 7 -15.96 -14.50 9.28
CA ARG A 7 -15.36 -15.55 10.11
C ARG A 7 -15.59 -16.94 9.52
N THR A 8 -16.83 -17.25 9.14
CA THR A 8 -17.14 -18.54 8.49
C THR A 8 -16.33 -18.74 7.22
N LEU A 9 -16.17 -17.68 6.40
CA LEU A 9 -15.33 -17.72 5.22
C LEU A 9 -13.85 -18.02 5.57
N TRP A 10 -13.30 -17.34 6.57
CA TRP A 10 -11.93 -17.57 7.05
C TRP A 10 -11.72 -19.00 7.56
N GLU A 11 -12.64 -19.51 8.37
CA GLU A 11 -12.59 -20.86 8.93
C GLU A 11 -12.68 -21.93 7.83
N SER A 12 -13.55 -21.72 6.83
CA SER A 12 -13.65 -22.62 5.66
C SER A 12 -12.35 -22.70 4.84
N ALA A 13 -11.52 -21.65 4.89
CA ALA A 13 -10.21 -21.60 4.25
C ALA A 13 -9.09 -22.20 5.13
N GLY A 14 -9.43 -22.79 6.29
CA GLY A 14 -8.49 -23.36 7.25
C GLY A 14 -7.88 -22.35 8.23
N GLY A 15 -8.40 -21.11 8.23
CA GLY A 15 -7.99 -20.07 9.14
C GLY A 15 -8.50 -20.30 10.57
N GLN A 16 -7.75 -19.81 11.55
CA GLN A 16 -8.17 -19.76 12.96
C GLN A 16 -8.02 -18.34 13.48
N ALA A 17 -8.93 -17.91 14.34
CA ALA A 17 -8.84 -16.62 15.03
C ALA A 17 -9.59 -16.69 16.36
N PRO A 18 -9.15 -15.97 17.40
CA PRO A 18 -9.84 -15.95 18.69
C PRO A 18 -11.32 -15.58 18.57
N ASP A 19 -12.18 -16.19 19.37
CA ASP A 19 -13.65 -15.99 19.28
C ASP A 19 -14.07 -14.53 19.45
N HIS A 20 -13.34 -13.77 20.26
CA HIS A 20 -13.63 -12.36 20.54
C HIS A 20 -13.19 -11.40 19.43
N TRP A 21 -12.49 -11.88 18.38
CA TRP A 21 -12.11 -11.03 17.25
C TRP A 21 -13.30 -10.74 16.35
N LYS A 22 -13.44 -9.46 15.99
CA LYS A 22 -14.37 -9.00 14.96
C LYS A 22 -13.66 -8.95 13.62
N PHE A 23 -14.31 -9.49 12.61
CA PHE A 23 -13.81 -9.49 11.25
C PHE A 23 -14.34 -8.26 10.53
N HIS A 24 -13.42 -7.53 9.90
CA HIS A 24 -13.71 -6.36 9.09
C HIS A 24 -13.07 -6.57 7.73
N LYS A 25 -13.71 -6.04 6.70
CA LYS A 25 -13.05 -5.94 5.40
C LYS A 25 -12.13 -4.73 5.40
N ILE A 26 -11.09 -4.76 4.57
CA ILE A 26 -10.20 -3.61 4.39
C ILE A 26 -10.99 -2.36 3.98
N GLU A 27 -12.05 -2.52 3.17
CA GLU A 27 -12.93 -1.42 2.74
C GLU A 27 -13.57 -0.66 3.92
N ASP A 28 -13.84 -1.35 5.04
CA ASP A 28 -14.43 -0.76 6.25
C ASP A 28 -13.40 0.11 7.01
N LEU A 29 -12.10 -0.13 6.77
CA LEU A 29 -10.99 0.54 7.43
C LEU A 29 -10.41 1.68 6.59
N LEU A 30 -10.89 1.88 5.37
CA LEU A 30 -10.42 2.97 4.51
C LEU A 30 -10.94 4.32 5.03
N LYS A 31 -10.06 5.32 5.06
CA LYS A 31 -10.42 6.71 5.40
C LYS A 31 -11.56 7.26 4.53
N ASN A 32 -11.63 6.83 3.27
CA ASN A 32 -12.72 7.06 2.34
C ASN A 32 -12.70 5.99 1.23
N SER A 33 -13.80 5.83 0.49
CA SER A 33 -13.95 4.81 -0.56
C SER A 33 -12.97 4.90 -1.74
N LYS A 34 -12.19 5.98 -1.86
CA LYS A 34 -11.18 6.19 -2.90
C LYS A 34 -9.74 6.18 -2.37
N SER A 35 -9.54 5.69 -1.14
CA SER A 35 -8.23 5.72 -0.46
C SER A 35 -7.24 4.69 -0.99
N ILE A 36 -7.71 3.67 -1.72
CA ILE A 36 -6.80 2.72 -2.39
C ILE A 36 -6.33 3.34 -3.70
N SER A 37 -5.02 3.38 -3.89
CA SER A 37 -4.39 3.82 -5.13
C SER A 37 -3.18 2.96 -5.47
N VAL A 38 -2.99 2.67 -6.75
CA VAL A 38 -1.72 2.17 -7.26
C VAL A 38 -0.79 3.36 -7.46
N GLY A 39 0.47 3.23 -7.03
CA GLY A 39 1.49 4.28 -7.18
C GLY A 39 1.87 4.57 -8.63
N VAL A 40 2.98 5.29 -8.82
CA VAL A 40 3.46 5.69 -10.15
C VAL A 40 3.88 4.47 -10.97
N MET A 41 3.14 4.19 -12.05
CA MET A 41 3.41 3.04 -12.94
C MET A 41 4.50 3.35 -13.95
N TYR A 42 4.57 4.59 -14.43
CA TYR A 42 5.51 5.04 -15.45
C TYR A 42 6.32 6.24 -14.95
N PRO A 43 7.40 6.01 -14.17
CA PRO A 43 8.14 7.09 -13.52
C PRO A 43 9.09 7.85 -14.44
N GLY A 44 9.33 7.37 -15.66
CA GLY A 44 10.28 7.99 -16.60
C GLY A 44 11.74 7.83 -16.17
N GLN A 45 12.58 8.79 -16.56
CA GLN A 45 13.99 8.84 -16.15
C GLN A 45 14.12 9.44 -14.74
N ASN A 46 15.19 9.05 -14.03
CA ASN A 46 15.52 9.67 -12.75
C ASN A 46 15.72 11.18 -12.95
N SER A 47 15.06 11.99 -12.12
CA SER A 47 15.14 13.45 -12.14
C SER A 47 15.89 13.94 -10.89
N PRO A 48 17.23 14.11 -10.92
CA PRO A 48 18.00 14.52 -9.75
C PRO A 48 17.46 15.84 -9.16
N GLY A 49 17.19 15.85 -7.86
CA GLY A 49 16.58 17.00 -7.18
C GLY A 49 15.05 17.10 -7.29
N GLY A 50 14.42 16.17 -8.01
CA GLY A 50 12.96 16.05 -8.10
C GLY A 50 12.31 15.41 -6.87
N ILE A 51 11.09 14.90 -7.05
CA ILE A 51 10.28 14.34 -5.97
C ILE A 51 10.68 12.88 -5.73
N PRO A 52 11.09 12.49 -4.52
CA PRO A 52 11.45 11.09 -4.23
C PRO A 52 10.28 10.13 -4.48
N LEU A 53 10.56 9.03 -5.17
CA LEU A 53 9.60 7.96 -5.41
C LEU A 53 10.02 6.72 -4.65
N ILE A 54 9.13 6.19 -3.81
CA ILE A 54 9.30 4.86 -3.22
C ILE A 54 9.02 3.81 -4.29
N ARG A 55 10.00 2.95 -4.55
CA ARG A 55 9.88 1.80 -5.45
C ARG A 55 9.94 0.51 -4.64
N VAL A 56 9.55 -0.60 -5.28
CA VAL A 56 9.61 -1.93 -4.66
C VAL A 56 11.00 -2.27 -4.10
N THR A 57 12.07 -1.80 -4.76
CA THR A 57 13.46 -2.03 -4.32
C THR A 57 13.84 -1.30 -3.03
N ASP A 58 13.06 -0.28 -2.65
CA ASP A 58 13.27 0.52 -1.45
C ASP A 58 12.59 -0.11 -0.22
N VAL A 59 11.63 -1.02 -0.43
CA VAL A 59 10.97 -1.80 0.62
C VAL A 59 11.82 -3.03 0.93
N LYS A 60 12.24 -3.17 2.19
CA LYS A 60 13.06 -4.29 2.65
C LYS A 60 12.53 -4.78 3.99
N SER A 61 12.17 -6.05 4.08
CA SER A 61 11.72 -6.68 5.33
C SER A 61 10.57 -5.90 6.01
N GLY A 62 9.61 -5.42 5.23
CA GLY A 62 8.49 -4.63 5.76
C GLY A 62 8.92 -3.28 6.34
N SER A 63 9.99 -2.66 5.84
CA SER A 63 10.43 -1.32 6.24
C SER A 63 11.08 -0.54 5.09
N ILE A 64 11.05 0.79 5.17
CA ILE A 64 11.81 1.71 4.32
C ILE A 64 12.88 2.37 5.19
N PHE A 65 14.11 1.89 5.06
CA PHE A 65 15.22 2.27 5.97
C PHE A 65 15.88 3.61 5.62
N SER A 66 15.69 4.11 4.41
CA SER A 66 16.33 5.33 3.93
C SER A 66 15.44 6.06 2.95
N LYS A 67 15.65 7.38 2.84
CA LYS A 67 15.01 8.18 1.81
C LYS A 67 15.32 7.59 0.41
N PRO A 68 14.30 7.38 -0.44
CA PRO A 68 14.51 6.89 -1.80
C PRO A 68 15.45 7.82 -2.59
N THR A 69 16.33 7.23 -3.39
CA THR A 69 17.30 7.97 -4.22
C THR A 69 16.79 8.26 -5.62
N PHE A 70 15.78 7.52 -6.08
CA PHE A 70 15.13 7.77 -7.36
C PHE A 70 14.08 8.86 -7.19
N CYS A 71 14.11 9.83 -8.09
CA CYS A 71 13.19 10.95 -8.10
C CYS A 71 12.44 11.01 -9.43
N ILE A 72 11.17 11.38 -9.38
CA ILE A 72 10.33 11.72 -10.54
C ILE A 72 10.32 13.23 -10.76
N SER A 73 9.99 13.64 -11.98
CA SER A 73 9.83 15.06 -12.31
C SER A 73 8.55 15.65 -11.69
N PRO A 74 8.46 16.98 -11.53
CA PRO A 74 7.24 17.65 -11.05
C PRO A 74 6.00 17.35 -11.89
N GLU A 75 6.17 17.16 -13.20
CA GLU A 75 5.07 16.85 -14.12
C GLU A 75 4.47 15.46 -13.83
N VAL A 76 5.33 14.45 -13.61
CA VAL A 76 4.89 13.09 -13.24
C VAL A 76 4.27 13.10 -11.84
N ASP A 77 4.85 13.82 -10.89
CA ASP A 77 4.28 13.96 -9.54
C ASP A 77 2.87 14.59 -9.58
N GLU A 78 2.64 15.58 -10.44
CA GLU A 78 1.32 16.20 -10.60
C GLU A 78 0.31 15.28 -11.32
N GLU A 79 0.75 14.52 -12.33
CA GLU A 79 -0.09 13.50 -12.98
C GLU A 79 -0.59 12.45 -11.96
N TYR A 80 0.30 12.02 -11.05
CA TYR A 80 0.02 11.00 -10.03
C TYR A 80 -0.29 11.60 -8.64
N LYS A 81 -0.69 12.87 -8.54
CA LYS A 81 -0.84 13.58 -7.25
C LYS A 81 -1.71 12.89 -6.19
N ARG A 82 -2.63 12.01 -6.61
CA ARG A 82 -3.47 11.20 -5.71
C ARG A 82 -2.70 10.14 -4.94
N THR A 83 -1.49 9.79 -5.38
CA THR A 83 -0.62 8.77 -4.76
C THR A 83 0.47 9.39 -3.89
N ARG A 84 0.48 10.73 -3.72
CA ARG A 84 1.39 11.41 -2.80
C ARG A 84 1.10 10.94 -1.38
N LEU A 85 2.14 10.50 -0.68
CA LEU A 85 2.03 10.04 0.70
C LEU A 85 2.06 11.22 1.66
N ASN A 86 1.13 11.23 2.61
CA ASN A 86 1.00 12.28 3.62
C ASN A 86 1.32 11.76 5.04
N GLY A 87 1.73 10.49 5.15
CA GLY A 87 1.87 9.78 6.39
C GLY A 87 0.56 9.08 6.77
N THR A 88 0.68 7.99 7.54
CA THR A 88 -0.42 7.08 7.95
C THR A 88 -0.96 6.14 6.89
N GLU A 89 -0.44 6.18 5.66
CA GLU A 89 -0.77 5.20 4.63
C GLU A 89 -0.03 3.87 4.89
N LEU A 90 -0.71 2.75 4.60
CA LEU A 90 -0.09 1.43 4.49
C LEU A 90 0.32 1.21 3.03
N LEU A 91 1.60 0.96 2.79
CA LEU A 91 2.10 0.57 1.48
C LEU A 91 2.08 -0.95 1.37
N ILE A 92 1.66 -1.47 0.21
CA ILE A 92 1.67 -2.91 -0.09
C ILE A 92 2.33 -3.10 -1.45
N THR A 93 3.31 -4.00 -1.52
CA THR A 93 3.97 -4.38 -2.77
C THR A 93 3.07 -5.27 -3.62
N LEU A 94 2.97 -4.96 -4.92
CA LEU A 94 2.24 -5.78 -5.90
C LEU A 94 3.15 -6.69 -6.72
N VAL A 95 4.45 -6.38 -6.76
CA VAL A 95 5.50 -7.09 -7.52
C VAL A 95 6.75 -7.22 -6.68
N GLY A 96 7.76 -7.96 -7.15
CA GLY A 96 8.98 -8.24 -6.39
C GLY A 96 8.72 -9.29 -5.33
N ASN A 97 8.32 -8.85 -4.14
CA ASN A 97 7.84 -9.72 -3.06
C ASN A 97 6.40 -9.33 -2.69
N PRO A 98 5.38 -9.85 -3.41
CA PRO A 98 4.00 -9.40 -3.24
C PRO A 98 3.47 -9.61 -1.81
N GLY A 99 2.78 -8.61 -1.29
CA GLY A 99 2.19 -8.64 0.05
C GLY A 99 3.08 -8.11 1.17
N ASP A 100 4.36 -7.82 0.89
CA ASP A 100 5.18 -7.03 1.83
C ASP A 100 4.50 -5.69 2.07
N CYS A 101 4.38 -5.32 3.34
CA CYS A 101 3.72 -4.10 3.75
C CYS A 101 4.58 -3.24 4.68
N VAL A 102 4.36 -1.93 4.60
CA VAL A 102 5.18 -0.87 5.22
C VAL A 102 4.34 0.29 5.70
#